data_AF-A0A265Q9S9-F1
#
_entry.id   AF-A0A265Q9S9-F1
#
_cell.length_a   1.000
_cell.length_b   1.000
_cell.length_c   1.000
_cell.angle_alpha   90.00
_cell.angle_beta   90.00
_cell.angle_gamma   90.00
#
_symmetry.space_group_name_H-M   'P 1'
#
loop_
_entity.id
_entity.type
_entity.pdbx_description
1 polymer ?
#
loop_
_entity_poly.entity_id
_entity_poly.type
_entity_poly.pdbx_seq_one_letter_code
_entity_poly.pdbx_strand_id
1 'polypeptide(L)'
;MQIGINKLLLTILLIIIIYLIAVIYLSRKRQSYLGIILPGFFACAAVYNYLKPILVPNPRPTMKEAMFMTFFGTLSILGFIVFLVVKYIYRGNRT
;
A
#
# COMPACT_ATOMS: atom_id res chain seq x y z
N MET A 1 -9.64 28.23 -0.42
CA MET A 1 -9.68 26.88 -1.03
C MET A 1 -8.29 26.21 -1.08
N GLN A 2 -7.22 26.94 -1.44
CA GLN A 2 -5.82 26.44 -1.46
C GLN A 2 -5.32 25.87 -0.11
N ILE A 3 -5.64 26.52 1.01
CA ILE A 3 -5.22 26.08 2.36
C ILE A 3 -5.79 24.69 2.72
N GLY A 4 -6.99 24.35 2.25
CA GLY A 4 -7.62 23.05 2.52
C GLY A 4 -6.99 21.91 1.71
N ILE A 5 -6.66 22.18 0.44
CA ILE A 5 -5.97 21.22 -0.44
C ILE A 5 -4.57 20.92 0.10
N ASN A 6 -3.83 21.94 0.57
CA ASN A 6 -2.50 21.77 1.14
C ASN A 6 -2.52 20.90 2.41
N LYS A 7 -3.54 21.03 3.26
CA LYS A 7 -3.71 20.20 4.45
C LYS A 7 -4.00 18.74 4.10
N LEU A 8 -4.91 18.49 3.15
CA LEU A 8 -5.24 17.13 2.71
C LEU A 8 -4.03 16.41 2.10
N LEU A 9 -3.27 17.10 1.24
CA LEU A 9 -2.07 16.57 0.61
C LEU A 9 -0.99 16.24 1.65
N LEU A 10 -0.80 17.12 2.64
CA LEU A 10 0.11 16.89 3.77
C LEU A 10 -0.30 15.67 4.59
N THR A 11 -1.59 15.50 4.88
CA THR A 11 -2.10 14.34 5.63
C THR A 11 -1.86 13.03 4.87
N ILE A 12 -2.15 13.00 3.56
CA ILE A 12 -1.91 11.82 2.71
C ILE A 12 -0.41 11.47 2.71
N LEU A 13 0.46 12.47 2.54
CA LEU A 13 1.91 12.27 2.54
C LEU A 13 2.39 11.69 3.88
N LEU A 14 1.91 12.21 5.01
CA LEU A 14 2.22 11.70 6.35
C LEU A 14 1.80 10.24 6.52
N ILE A 15 0.61 9.86 6.06
CA ILE A 15 0.12 8.47 6.12
C ILE A 15 1.03 7.54 5.32
N ILE A 16 1.45 7.95 4.12
CA ILE A 16 2.36 7.16 3.27
C ILE A 16 3.72 6.96 3.96
N ILE A 17 4.28 8.02 4.56
CA ILE A 17 5.55 7.94 5.29
C ILE A 17 5.44 6.97 6.48
N ILE A 18 4.39 7.09 7.28
CA ILE A 18 4.14 6.21 8.43
C ILE A 18 3.99 4.76 7.96
N TYR A 19 3.27 4.53 6.86
CA TYR A 19 3.14 3.21 6.25
C TYR A 19 4.49 2.61 5.86
N LEU A 20 5.35 3.36 5.15
CA LEU A 20 6.67 2.88 4.74
C LEU A 20 7.56 2.57 5.94
N ILE A 21 7.54 3.42 6.98
CA ILE A 21 8.28 3.17 8.23
C ILE A 21 7.78 1.88 8.90
N ALA A 22 6.46 1.67 8.96
CA ALA A 22 5.87 0.46 9.53
C ALA A 22 6.30 -0.80 8.77
N VAL A 23 6.27 -0.78 7.43
CA VAL A 23 6.75 -1.91 6.62
C VAL A 23 8.22 -2.18 6.91
N ILE A 24 9.09 -1.17 6.94
CA ILE A 24 10.51 -1.35 7.25
C ILE A 24 10.69 -1.94 8.65
N TYR A 25 10.03 -1.38 9.67
CA TYR A 25 10.17 -1.83 11.06
C TYR A 25 9.72 -3.29 11.25
N LEU A 26 8.57 -3.65 10.70
CA LEU A 26 8.02 -5.01 10.78
C LEU A 26 8.89 -6.02 10.01
N SER A 27 9.49 -5.61 8.90
CA SER A 27 10.35 -6.47 8.07
C SER A 27 11.69 -6.81 8.72
N ARG A 28 12.19 -5.96 9.64
CA ARG A 28 13.51 -6.11 10.29
C ARG A 28 13.56 -7.14 11.42
N LYS A 29 12.44 -7.37 12.12
CA LYS A 29 12.41 -8.26 13.29
C LYS A 29 12.21 -9.73 12.91
N ARG A 30 12.35 -10.63 13.90
CA ARG A 30 12.06 -12.08 13.79
C ARG A 30 10.67 -12.38 13.20
N GLN A 31 9.76 -11.41 13.22
CA GLN A 31 8.41 -11.46 12.65
C GLN A 31 8.35 -10.92 11.21
N SER A 32 9.31 -11.28 10.35
CA SER A 32 9.37 -10.83 8.94
C SER A 32 8.07 -11.10 8.16
N TYR A 33 7.30 -12.12 8.53
CA TYR A 33 5.97 -12.39 7.94
C TYR A 33 4.97 -11.23 8.12
N LEU A 34 5.08 -10.44 9.20
CA LEU A 34 4.24 -9.25 9.41
C LEU A 34 4.55 -8.14 8.41
N GLY A 35 5.80 -8.07 7.91
CA GLY A 35 6.20 -7.14 6.86
C GLY A 35 5.55 -7.42 5.50
N ILE A 36 5.06 -8.64 5.28
CA ILE A 36 4.34 -9.08 4.06
C ILE A 36 2.83 -8.88 4.21
N ILE A 37 2.30 -9.07 5.42
CA ILE A 37 0.85 -8.98 5.69
C ILE A 37 0.32 -7.59 5.37
N LEU A 38 1.07 -6.54 5.73
CA LEU A 38 0.60 -5.16 5.54
C LEU A 38 0.51 -4.76 4.04
N PRO A 39 1.53 -4.99 3.19
CA PRO A 39 1.38 -4.85 1.74
C PRO A 39 0.32 -5.77 1.14
N GLY A 40 0.18 -6.99 1.68
CA GLY A 40 -0.82 -7.97 1.26
C GLY A 40 -2.26 -7.50 1.49
N PHE A 41 -2.54 -6.84 2.61
CA PHE A 41 -3.86 -6.25 2.88
C PHE A 41 -4.24 -5.22 1.81
N PHE A 42 -3.31 -4.34 1.44
CA PHE A 42 -3.52 -3.39 0.35
C PHE A 42 -3.67 -4.05 -1.02
N ALA A 43 -2.98 -5.18 -1.25
CA ALA A 43 -3.17 -5.98 -2.46
C ALA A 43 -4.61 -6.50 -2.55
N CYS A 44 -5.12 -7.07 -1.46
CA CYS A 44 -6.50 -7.57 -1.38
C CYS A 44 -7.51 -6.44 -1.61
N ALA A 45 -7.29 -5.26 -1.02
CA ALA A 45 -8.14 -4.10 -1.25
C ALA A 45 -8.12 -3.64 -2.72
N ALA A 46 -6.96 -3.66 -3.38
CA ALA A 46 -6.83 -3.33 -4.80
C ALA A 46 -7.58 -4.34 -5.68
N VAL A 47 -7.39 -5.64 -5.42
CA VAL A 47 -8.07 -6.73 -6.15
C VAL A 47 -9.58 -6.67 -5.94
N TYR A 48 -10.05 -6.38 -4.72
CA TYR A 48 -11.47 -6.19 -4.46
C TYR A 48 -12.06 -5.06 -5.32
N ASN A 49 -11.39 -3.91 -5.41
CA ASN A 49 -11.84 -2.79 -6.24
C ASN A 49 -11.76 -3.09 -7.74
N TYR A 50 -10.86 -3.98 -8.16
CA TYR A 50 -10.79 -4.47 -9.54
C TYR A 50 -11.91 -5.45 -9.89
N LEU A 51 -12.21 -6.39 -9.00
CA LEU A 51 -13.22 -7.44 -9.22
C LEU A 51 -14.65 -6.92 -9.08
N LYS A 52 -14.88 -5.92 -8.20
CA LYS A 52 -16.20 -5.36 -7.94
C LYS A 52 -16.98 -4.95 -9.21
N PRO A 53 -16.44 -4.14 -10.14
CA PRO A 53 -17.16 -3.77 -11.36
C PRO A 53 -17.39 -4.94 -12.32
N ILE A 54 -16.62 -6.03 -12.21
CA ILE A 54 -16.76 -7.23 -13.04
C ILE A 54 -17.92 -8.11 -12.51
N LEU A 55 -18.02 -8.24 -11.18
CA LEU A 55 -19.00 -9.10 -10.51
C LEU A 55 -20.37 -8.45 -10.34
N VAL A 56 -20.41 -7.13 -10.13
CA VAL A 56 -21.65 -6.37 -9.98
C VAL A 56 -21.66 -5.29 -11.06
N PRO A 57 -22.37 -5.52 -12.19
CA PRO A 57 -22.46 -4.54 -13.27
C PRO A 57 -23.06 -3.25 -12.72
N ASN A 58 -22.24 -2.22 -12.61
CA ASN A 58 -22.71 -0.91 -12.20
C ASN A 58 -23.24 -0.18 -13.44
N PRO A 59 -24.55 0.15 -13.52
CA PRO A 59 -25.12 0.85 -14.66
C PRO A 59 -24.56 2.27 -14.85
N ARG A 60 -23.83 2.79 -13.85
CA ARG A 60 -23.12 4.07 -13.92
C ARG A 60 -21.68 3.88 -13.41
N PRO A 61 -20.73 3.47 -14.28
CA PRO A 61 -19.35 3.28 -13.87
C PRO A 61 -18.79 4.61 -13.33
N THR A 62 -18.24 4.58 -12.11
CA THR A 62 -17.62 5.75 -11.49
C THR A 62 -16.11 5.58 -11.45
N MET A 63 -15.37 6.65 -11.73
CA MET A 63 -13.90 6.65 -11.72
C MET A 63 -13.30 6.32 -10.34
N LYS A 64 -14.12 6.33 -9.28
CA LYS A 64 -13.74 6.05 -7.90
C LYS A 64 -13.12 4.66 -7.73
N GLU A 65 -13.68 3.64 -8.36
CA GLU A 65 -13.22 2.25 -8.20
C GLU A 65 -11.83 2.07 -8.81
N ALA A 66 -11.59 2.64 -10.00
CA ALA A 66 -10.28 2.68 -10.64
C ALA A 66 -9.25 3.49 -9.82
N MET A 67 -9.67 4.61 -9.21
CA MET A 67 -8.79 5.40 -8.32
C MET A 67 -8.37 4.61 -7.08
N PHE A 68 -9.31 3.93 -6.40
CA PHE A 68 -8.99 3.10 -5.24
C PHE A 68 -8.13 1.89 -5.61
N MET A 69 -8.44 1.21 -6.71
CA MET A 69 -7.61 0.13 -7.24
C MET A 69 -6.17 0.61 -7.46
N THR A 70 -6.00 1.73 -8.15
CA THR A 70 -4.67 2.27 -8.47
C THR A 70 -3.93 2.71 -7.20
N PHE A 71 -4.60 3.40 -6.29
CA PHE A 71 -4.01 3.90 -5.05
C PHE A 71 -3.53 2.77 -4.14
N PHE A 72 -4.42 1.81 -3.82
CA PHE A 72 -4.07 0.67 -2.97
C PHE A 72 -3.10 -0.29 -3.67
N GLY A 73 -3.22 -0.47 -4.99
CA GLY A 73 -2.29 -1.27 -5.78
C GLY A 73 -0.88 -0.70 -5.74
N THR A 74 -0.73 0.62 -5.92
CA THR A 74 0.56 1.30 -5.83
C THR A 74 1.17 1.16 -4.44
N LEU A 75 0.38 1.35 -3.37
CA LEU A 75 0.85 1.16 -1.98
C LEU A 75 1.30 -0.28 -1.71
N SER A 76 0.57 -1.25 -2.25
CA SER A 76 0.92 -2.67 -2.12
C SER A 76 2.25 -2.98 -2.81
N ILE A 77 2.41 -2.58 -4.08
CA ILE A 77 3.65 -2.80 -4.85
C ILE A 77 4.84 -2.16 -4.14
N LEU A 78 4.72 -0.89 -3.73
CA LEU A 78 5.77 -0.19 -2.98
C LEU A 78 6.10 -0.90 -1.67
N GLY A 79 5.08 -1.37 -0.94
CA GLY A 79 5.27 -2.12 0.29
C GLY A 79 6.04 -3.42 0.09
N PHE A 80 5.71 -4.19 -0.96
CA PHE A 80 6.42 -5.42 -1.31
C PHE A 80 7.87 -5.15 -1.73
N ILE A 81 8.12 -4.09 -2.53
CA ILE A 81 9.49 -3.69 -2.90
C ILE A 81 10.30 -3.37 -1.65
N VAL A 82 9.76 -2.55 -0.75
CA VAL A 82 10.44 -2.19 0.51
C VAL A 82 10.70 -3.42 1.37
N PHE A 83 9.72 -4.33 1.50
CA PHE A 83 9.90 -5.59 2.21
C PHE A 83 11.08 -6.41 1.64
N LEU A 84 11.12 -6.59 0.31
CA LEU A 84 12.16 -7.36 -0.38
C LEU A 84 13.54 -6.71 -0.20
N VAL A 85 13.64 -5.39 -0.36
CA VAL A 85 14.88 -4.63 -0.18
C VAL A 85 15.40 -4.78 1.26
N VAL A 86 14.53 -4.59 2.26
CA VAL A 86 14.92 -4.76 3.67
C VAL A 86 15.38 -6.20 3.93
N LYS A 87 14.67 -7.20 3.43
CA LYS A 87 15.04 -8.60 3.59
C LYS A 87 16.38 -8.92 2.92
N TYR A 88 16.64 -8.39 1.73
CA TYR A 88 17.90 -8.56 1.02
C TYR A 88 19.08 -7.99 1.82
N ILE A 89 18.97 -6.74 2.28
CA ILE A 89 20.01 -6.07 3.08
C ILE A 89 20.29 -6.85 4.38
N TYR A 90 19.24 -7.26 5.09
CA TYR A 90 19.41 -7.98 6.37
C TYR A 90 19.93 -9.40 6.20
N ARG A 91 19.68 -10.05 5.06
CA ARG A 91 20.26 -11.36 4.75
C ARG A 91 21.75 -11.22 4.41
N GLY A 92 22.13 -10.20 3.65
CA GLY A 92 23.53 -9.92 3.31
C GLY A 92 24.40 -9.54 4.50
N ASN A 93 23.85 -8.90 5.54
CA ASN A 93 24.58 -8.59 6.78
C ASN A 93 24.79 -9.80 7.73
N ARG A 94 24.23 -10.97 7.42
CA ARG A 94 24.37 -12.19 8.24
C ARG A 94 25.33 -13.23 7.66
N THR A 95 25.86 -12.98 6.47
CA THR A 95 26.92 -13.77 5.81
C THR A 95 28.24 -13.05 5.98
#